data_AF-A0A7X1WXX6-F1
#
_entry.id   AF-A0A7X1WXX6-F1
#
_cell.length_a   1.000
_cell.length_b   1.000
_cell.length_c   1.000
_cell.angle_alpha   90.00
_cell.angle_beta   90.00
_cell.angle_gamma   90.00
#
_symmetry.space_group_name_H-M   'P 1'
#
loop_
_entity.id
_entity.type
_entity.pdbx_description
1 polymer ?
#
loop_
_entity_poly.entity_id
_entity_poly.type
_entity_poly.pdbx_seq_one_letter_code
_entity_poly.pdbx_strand_id
1 'polypeptide(L)'
;MTDASNYYYSENAIKERFLAQVNEQFLAGTLSPDQRSWLNQVLLQTEDSRTGQPDPMHVCEVFFYRGASNTRKGYFRGAFTLSKGLKDSDTYVLFSLVNGLETFSSWQSLTETYRQHLSNSKAQIMHFLPMDARPHLLEAGDFNVVKQPISGSVFGTTSSLFESERTVDLQNVLSLLSGVPSARTVVIEKLNAQANGAIEPNAAENQNRVHNPVADLVFEFFLKGSFSGLHDYEFARSANSKGIKGKSREVLELEFLGSIGQVSNNLDSQLEAAITQYWDSPIHPELSLHECIKHALRDRFTDALMQARHVGSMTENDFKAVYECAMGIDSSSVNSATLHLAGVKGDPIPLAGWYCFFIDSHERSLLVMGDQGLKFYRDWFDFTRENLPRFKALRSDTSLKELPLSEASLSRYISFKDRDRLTKGLQLNIEFGLRAIDLFAVLASSVRTRMSDDINGLTSFLKNTATQISSYTSQDYASFTHSVLDQASDIRLLINPELLEGAINNRWSSRFSIGETAFETPTEAIEQLKVPLSLGKL
;
A
#
# COMPACT_ATOMS: atom_id res chain seq x y z
N MET A 1 1.15 21.81 3.81
CA MET A 1 -0.21 21.91 4.36
C MET A 1 -1.12 22.35 3.23
N THR A 2 -1.69 21.39 2.51
CA THR A 2 -2.83 21.61 1.62
C THR A 2 -4.01 22.06 2.47
N ASP A 3 -4.77 23.04 1.99
CA ASP A 3 -5.97 23.53 2.68
C ASP A 3 -6.98 22.37 2.74
N ALA A 4 -7.28 21.88 3.95
CA ALA A 4 -8.13 20.71 4.16
C ALA A 4 -9.56 20.92 3.61
N SER A 5 -9.93 22.18 3.33
CA SER A 5 -11.18 22.57 2.67
C SER A 5 -11.28 22.15 1.20
N ASN A 6 -10.20 21.69 0.57
CA ASN A 6 -10.16 21.42 -0.86
C ASN A 6 -10.31 19.93 -1.23
N TYR A 7 -10.50 19.05 -0.24
CA TYR A 7 -10.77 17.64 -0.50
C TYR A 7 -12.24 17.41 -0.85
N TYR A 8 -12.51 16.47 -1.76
CA TYR A 8 -13.88 16.12 -2.18
C TYR A 8 -14.79 15.60 -1.05
N TYR A 9 -14.18 15.14 0.05
CA TYR A 9 -14.86 14.68 1.26
C TYR A 9 -14.86 15.71 2.40
N SER A 10 -14.42 16.96 2.16
CA SER A 10 -14.54 18.04 3.13
C SER A 10 -16.02 18.36 3.40
N GLU A 11 -16.34 18.91 4.57
CA GLU A 11 -17.72 19.30 4.92
C GLU A 11 -18.37 20.16 3.82
N ASN A 12 -17.62 21.14 3.29
CA ASN A 12 -18.10 22.01 2.22
C ASN A 12 -18.29 21.25 0.91
N ALA A 13 -17.34 20.40 0.50
CA ALA A 13 -17.45 19.65 -0.74
C ALA A 13 -18.63 18.66 -0.73
N ILE A 14 -18.85 17.95 0.39
CA ILE A 14 -20.01 17.05 0.55
C ILE A 14 -21.31 17.85 0.45
N LYS A 15 -21.39 19.00 1.13
CA LYS A 15 -22.55 19.89 1.09
C LYS A 15 -22.82 20.41 -0.33
N GLU A 16 -21.81 20.90 -1.02
CA GLU A 16 -21.93 21.39 -2.40
C GLU A 16 -22.40 20.29 -3.34
N ARG A 17 -21.82 19.09 -3.23
CA ARG A 17 -22.22 17.94 -4.03
C ARG A 17 -23.67 17.54 -3.77
N PHE A 18 -24.09 17.49 -2.51
CA PHE A 18 -25.48 17.20 -2.14
C PHE A 18 -26.43 18.22 -2.77
N LEU A 19 -26.16 19.52 -2.59
CA LEU A 19 -27.02 20.58 -3.11
C LEU A 19 -27.05 20.60 -4.65
N ALA A 20 -25.92 20.32 -5.31
CA ALA A 20 -25.86 20.17 -6.75
C ALA A 20 -26.77 19.03 -7.21
N GLN A 21 -26.73 17.87 -6.56
CA GLN A 21 -27.60 16.73 -6.88
C GLN A 21 -29.09 17.02 -6.64
N VAL A 22 -29.44 17.68 -5.54
CA VAL A 22 -30.82 18.13 -5.29
C VAL A 22 -31.30 19.06 -6.42
N ASN A 23 -30.46 20.01 -6.83
CA ASN A 23 -30.81 20.98 -7.86
C ASN A 23 -30.90 20.32 -9.25
N GLU A 24 -29.98 19.43 -9.60
CA GLU A 24 -30.00 18.68 -10.86
C GLU A 24 -31.28 17.86 -10.99
N GLN A 25 -31.65 17.09 -9.96
CA GLN A 25 -32.88 16.30 -9.97
C GLN A 25 -34.15 17.17 -9.98
N PHE A 26 -34.14 18.32 -9.31
CA PHE A 26 -35.23 19.28 -9.40
C PHE A 26 -35.39 19.87 -10.82
N LEU A 27 -34.28 20.26 -11.45
CA LEU A 27 -34.29 20.78 -12.83
C LEU A 27 -34.68 19.71 -13.86
N ALA A 28 -34.33 18.45 -13.61
CA ALA A 28 -34.76 17.31 -14.42
C ALA A 28 -36.25 16.94 -14.22
N GLY A 29 -36.94 17.55 -13.26
CA GLY A 29 -38.34 17.27 -12.95
C GLY A 29 -38.58 15.98 -12.17
N THR A 30 -37.53 15.35 -11.63
CA THR A 30 -37.64 14.14 -10.80
C THR A 30 -37.93 14.45 -9.33
N LEU A 31 -37.68 15.68 -8.88
CA LEU A 31 -38.04 16.19 -7.56
C LEU A 31 -39.09 17.32 -7.64
N SER A 32 -40.11 17.25 -6.80
CA SER A 32 -41.09 18.33 -6.62
C SER A 32 -40.51 19.48 -5.79
N PRO A 33 -41.14 20.69 -5.82
CA PRO A 33 -40.75 21.80 -4.97
C PRO A 33 -40.77 21.45 -3.47
N ASP A 34 -41.76 20.68 -3.03
CA ASP A 34 -41.89 20.26 -1.63
C ASP A 34 -40.78 19.27 -1.25
N GLN A 35 -40.44 18.33 -2.14
CA GLN A 35 -39.33 17.40 -1.92
C GLN A 35 -37.98 18.13 -1.84
N ARG A 36 -37.75 19.12 -2.73
CA ARG A 36 -36.55 19.96 -2.67
C ARG A 36 -36.47 20.76 -1.37
N SER A 37 -37.59 21.36 -0.95
CA SER A 37 -37.67 22.10 0.32
C SER A 37 -37.37 21.19 1.51
N TRP A 38 -37.95 19.99 1.53
CA TRP A 38 -37.70 18.99 2.55
C TRP A 38 -36.22 18.57 2.59
N LEU A 39 -35.61 18.23 1.44
CA LEU A 39 -34.19 17.84 1.37
C LEU A 39 -33.24 18.94 1.87
N ASN A 40 -33.58 20.22 1.69
CA ASN A 40 -32.79 21.34 2.20
C ASN A 40 -32.80 21.46 3.73
N GLN A 41 -33.72 20.80 4.44
CA GLN A 41 -33.70 20.76 5.91
C GLN A 41 -32.44 20.08 6.46
N VAL A 42 -31.71 19.29 5.65
CA VAL A 42 -30.43 18.67 6.04
C VAL A 42 -29.39 19.71 6.48
N LEU A 43 -29.54 20.96 6.04
CA LEU A 43 -28.68 22.10 6.39
C LEU A 43 -28.84 22.56 7.84
N LEU A 44 -29.92 22.18 8.51
CA LEU A 44 -30.14 22.47 9.92
C LEU A 44 -29.12 21.70 10.76
N GLN A 45 -28.52 22.35 11.75
CA GLN A 45 -27.33 21.86 12.43
C GLN A 45 -27.58 20.74 13.44
N THR A 46 -28.79 20.63 14.00
CA THR A 46 -29.09 19.63 15.03
C THR A 46 -30.27 18.76 14.64
N GLU A 47 -30.28 17.53 15.16
CA GLU A 47 -31.39 16.60 14.99
C GLU A 47 -32.72 17.17 15.51
N ASP A 48 -32.71 17.83 16.66
CA ASP A 48 -33.90 18.51 17.20
C ASP A 48 -34.46 19.56 16.24
N SER A 49 -33.58 20.31 15.56
CA SER A 49 -34.00 21.31 14.58
C SER A 49 -34.64 20.67 13.34
N ARG A 50 -34.12 19.52 12.90
CA ARG A 50 -34.61 18.77 11.74
C ARG A 50 -35.93 18.03 12.04
N THR A 51 -36.05 17.45 13.22
CA THR A 51 -37.24 16.69 13.65
C THR A 51 -38.36 17.58 14.17
N GLY A 52 -38.05 18.81 14.61
CA GLY A 52 -39.04 19.82 15.00
C GLY A 52 -39.76 20.54 13.84
N GLN A 53 -39.41 20.24 12.58
CA GLN A 53 -40.09 20.80 11.40
C GLN A 53 -41.48 20.16 11.19
N PRO A 54 -42.42 20.84 10.49
CA PRO A 54 -43.74 20.28 10.18
C PRO A 54 -43.67 18.95 9.41
N ASP A 55 -42.70 18.84 8.49
CA ASP A 55 -42.28 17.59 7.87
C ASP A 55 -40.93 17.19 8.50
N PRO A 56 -40.90 16.29 9.50
CA PRO A 56 -39.67 15.96 10.20
C PRO A 56 -38.65 15.32 9.26
N MET A 57 -37.37 15.53 9.56
CA MET A 57 -36.27 14.87 8.89
C MET A 57 -35.40 14.11 9.90
N HIS A 58 -35.31 12.80 9.70
CA HIS A 58 -34.33 11.94 10.36
C HIS A 58 -33.17 11.70 9.40
N VAL A 59 -31.95 11.85 9.89
CA VAL A 59 -30.73 11.61 9.12
C VAL A 59 -29.89 10.56 9.83
N CYS A 60 -29.50 9.51 9.11
CA CYS A 60 -28.76 8.39 9.68
C CYS A 60 -27.50 8.07 8.87
N GLU A 61 -26.42 7.80 9.60
CA GLU A 61 -25.27 7.03 9.10
C GLU A 61 -25.72 5.63 8.71
N VAL A 62 -25.01 5.06 7.72
CA VAL A 62 -25.29 3.73 7.18
C VAL A 62 -24.11 2.82 7.48
N PHE A 63 -24.37 1.69 8.11
CA PHE A 63 -23.37 0.67 8.40
C PHE A 63 -23.79 -0.67 7.81
N PHE A 64 -22.86 -1.35 7.16
CA PHE A 64 -23.05 -2.69 6.63
C PHE A 64 -22.36 -3.73 7.51
N TYR A 65 -22.99 -4.87 7.70
CA TYR A 65 -22.34 -6.02 8.32
C TYR A 65 -22.98 -7.32 7.83
N ARG A 66 -22.28 -8.43 8.03
CA ARG A 66 -22.78 -9.76 7.75
C ARG A 66 -22.64 -10.65 8.98
N GLY A 67 -23.60 -11.55 9.19
CA GLY A 67 -23.61 -12.47 10.32
C GLY A 67 -24.20 -11.86 11.59
N ALA A 68 -23.66 -12.23 12.75
CA ALA A 68 -24.16 -11.80 14.05
C ALA A 68 -23.98 -10.29 14.28
N SER A 69 -24.79 -9.69 15.15
CA SER A 69 -24.81 -8.23 15.39
C SER A 69 -23.51 -7.65 15.98
N ASN A 70 -22.62 -8.51 16.49
CA ASN A 70 -21.32 -8.17 17.02
C ASN A 70 -20.17 -8.26 15.99
N THR A 71 -20.45 -8.60 14.72
CA THR A 71 -19.42 -8.59 13.68
C THR A 71 -18.97 -7.17 13.35
N ARG A 72 -17.78 -7.03 12.75
CA ARG A 72 -17.24 -5.74 12.34
C ARG A 72 -18.18 -5.09 11.32
N LYS A 73 -18.76 -3.96 11.70
CA LYS A 73 -19.63 -3.14 10.85
C LYS A 73 -18.77 -2.19 10.02
N GLY A 74 -18.95 -2.13 8.71
CA GLY A 74 -18.33 -1.15 7.84
C GLY A 74 -19.21 0.10 7.68
N TYR A 75 -18.71 1.26 8.08
CA TYR A 75 -19.35 2.55 7.79
C TYR A 75 -19.34 2.81 6.29
N PHE A 76 -20.48 3.20 5.69
CA PHE A 76 -20.54 3.60 4.29
C PHE A 76 -20.02 5.04 4.15
N ARG A 77 -18.71 5.16 3.88
CA ARG A 77 -17.99 6.43 3.83
C ARG A 77 -18.61 7.41 2.85
N GLY A 78 -18.89 8.62 3.32
CA GLY A 78 -19.42 9.68 2.46
C GLY A 78 -20.90 9.48 2.12
N ALA A 79 -21.61 8.63 2.87
CA ALA A 79 -23.03 8.36 2.67
C ALA A 79 -23.85 8.57 3.94
N PHE A 80 -25.10 8.99 3.74
CA PHE A 80 -26.10 9.11 4.79
C PHE A 80 -27.50 8.97 4.19
N THR A 81 -28.46 8.58 5.02
CA THR A 81 -29.87 8.44 4.63
C THR A 81 -30.72 9.54 5.25
N LEU A 82 -31.76 9.95 4.54
CA LEU A 82 -32.77 10.90 5.00
C LEU A 82 -34.16 10.25 4.91
N SER A 83 -35.00 10.44 5.92
CA SER A 83 -36.37 9.93 5.92
C SER A 83 -37.30 10.79 6.77
N LYS A 84 -38.61 10.73 6.47
CA LYS A 84 -39.66 11.39 7.25
C LYS A 84 -40.00 10.66 8.56
N GLY A 85 -39.56 9.41 8.68
CA GLY A 85 -39.75 8.56 9.85
C GLY A 85 -38.69 7.46 9.90
N LEU A 86 -38.62 6.74 11.03
CA LEU A 86 -37.63 5.69 11.27
C LEU A 86 -38.20 4.27 11.16
N LYS A 87 -39.44 4.09 10.70
CA LYS A 87 -39.99 2.75 10.47
C LYS A 87 -39.34 2.14 9.23
N ASP A 88 -39.20 0.83 9.21
CA ASP A 88 -38.59 0.15 8.06
C ASP A 88 -39.45 0.22 6.80
N SER A 89 -40.76 0.47 6.96
CA SER A 89 -41.72 0.73 5.88
C SER A 89 -41.65 2.14 5.31
N ASP A 90 -40.90 3.06 5.93
CA ASP A 90 -40.82 4.44 5.46
C ASP A 90 -39.94 4.55 4.20
N THR A 91 -40.12 5.62 3.43
CA THR A 91 -39.26 5.95 2.29
C THR A 91 -37.94 6.53 2.77
N TYR A 92 -36.84 6.07 2.18
CA TYR A 92 -35.49 6.53 2.48
C TYR A 92 -34.85 7.13 1.23
N VAL A 93 -34.22 8.28 1.38
CA VAL A 93 -33.32 8.87 0.36
C VAL A 93 -31.90 8.63 0.83
N LEU A 94 -31.09 7.92 0.06
CA LEU A 94 -29.67 7.76 0.31
C LEU A 94 -28.90 8.79 -0.50
N PHE A 95 -28.05 9.56 0.17
CA PHE A 95 -26.99 10.30 -0.49
C PHE A 95 -25.69 9.50 -0.39
N SER A 96 -24.95 9.39 -1.49
CA SER A 96 -23.55 8.95 -1.49
C SER A 96 -22.70 9.84 -2.38
N LEU A 97 -21.41 9.96 -2.06
CA LEU A 97 -20.48 10.77 -2.86
C LEU A 97 -20.37 10.30 -4.32
N VAL A 98 -20.51 8.99 -4.59
CA VAL A 98 -20.42 8.45 -5.96
C VAL A 98 -21.71 8.66 -6.73
N ASN A 99 -22.82 8.09 -6.23
CA ASN A 99 -24.06 7.96 -6.98
C ASN A 99 -24.99 9.16 -6.82
N GLY A 100 -24.71 10.06 -5.87
CA GLY A 100 -25.62 11.16 -5.56
C GLY A 100 -26.84 10.67 -4.78
N LEU A 101 -28.03 11.10 -5.20
CA LEU A 101 -29.30 10.82 -4.50
C LEU A 101 -30.04 9.64 -5.11
N GLU A 102 -30.29 8.61 -4.29
CA GLU A 102 -31.06 7.41 -4.62
C GLU A 102 -32.27 7.29 -3.69
N THR A 103 -33.46 7.00 -4.23
CA THR A 103 -34.68 6.86 -3.42
C THR A 103 -35.11 5.40 -3.32
N PHE A 104 -35.42 4.97 -2.11
CA PHE A 104 -35.80 3.61 -1.75
C PHE A 104 -37.18 3.61 -1.09
N SER A 105 -38.04 2.68 -1.50
CA SER A 105 -39.41 2.59 -0.98
C SER A 105 -39.49 2.11 0.47
N SER A 106 -38.46 1.41 0.94
CA SER A 106 -38.33 0.87 2.30
C SER A 106 -36.88 0.61 2.67
N TRP A 107 -36.60 0.43 3.97
CA TRP A 107 -35.28 0.00 4.45
C TRP A 107 -34.87 -1.36 3.88
N GLN A 108 -35.84 -2.25 3.70
CA GLN A 108 -35.64 -3.56 3.07
C GLN A 108 -35.20 -3.43 1.61
N SER A 109 -35.79 -2.49 0.85
CA SER A 109 -35.41 -2.27 -0.56
C SER A 109 -33.98 -1.75 -0.71
N LEU A 110 -33.54 -0.85 0.19
CA LEU A 110 -32.16 -0.39 0.27
C LEU A 110 -31.23 -1.57 0.59
N THR A 111 -31.56 -2.34 1.63
CA THR A 111 -30.80 -3.51 2.07
C THR A 111 -30.64 -4.54 0.94
N GLU A 112 -31.70 -4.84 0.19
CA GLU A 112 -31.66 -5.77 -0.93
C GLU A 112 -30.80 -5.28 -2.09
N THR A 113 -30.93 -4.00 -2.45
CA THR A 113 -30.14 -3.38 -3.51
C THR A 113 -28.64 -3.51 -3.22
N TYR A 114 -28.23 -3.13 -2.01
CA TYR A 114 -26.83 -3.17 -1.60
C TYR A 114 -26.32 -4.60 -1.36
N ARG A 115 -27.18 -5.54 -0.94
CA ARG A 115 -26.86 -6.98 -0.91
C ARG A 115 -26.53 -7.51 -2.30
N GLN A 116 -27.31 -7.11 -3.31
CA GLN A 116 -27.09 -7.53 -4.69
C GLN A 116 -25.82 -6.91 -5.28
N HIS A 117 -25.53 -5.64 -4.96
CA HIS A 117 -24.28 -4.99 -5.36
C HIS A 117 -23.05 -5.74 -4.83
N LEU A 118 -23.09 -6.19 -3.57
CA LEU A 118 -21.99 -6.96 -2.98
C LEU A 118 -21.90 -8.40 -3.49
N SER A 119 -23.03 -9.06 -3.73
CA SER A 119 -23.06 -10.46 -4.18
C SER A 119 -22.60 -10.66 -5.64
N ASN A 120 -22.80 -9.67 -6.50
CA ASN A 120 -22.59 -9.81 -7.95
C ASN A 120 -21.16 -9.52 -8.42
N SER A 121 -20.15 -9.59 -7.55
CA SER A 121 -18.74 -9.27 -7.88
C SER A 121 -18.49 -7.83 -8.39
N LYS A 122 -19.53 -6.98 -8.45
CA LYS A 122 -19.47 -5.56 -8.80
C LYS A 122 -19.07 -4.74 -7.58
N ALA A 123 -17.84 -4.93 -7.12
CA ALA A 123 -17.27 -4.33 -5.90
C ALA A 123 -17.13 -2.79 -5.92
N GLN A 124 -18.02 -2.06 -6.61
CA GLN A 124 -18.07 -0.60 -6.68
C GLN A 124 -18.18 0.01 -5.28
N ILE A 125 -19.01 -0.57 -4.41
CA ILE A 125 -19.25 0.03 -3.10
C ILE A 125 -18.14 -0.28 -2.08
N MET A 126 -17.30 -1.30 -2.35
CA MET A 126 -16.31 -1.80 -1.38
C MET A 126 -15.25 -0.76 -1.03
N HIS A 127 -14.91 0.12 -1.97
CA HIS A 127 -13.98 1.23 -1.74
C HIS A 127 -14.47 2.18 -0.63
N PHE A 128 -15.78 2.39 -0.54
CA PHE A 128 -16.39 3.25 0.47
C PHE A 128 -16.61 2.54 1.81
N LEU A 129 -16.07 1.33 1.96
CA LEU A 129 -16.13 0.57 3.20
C LEU A 129 -14.72 0.44 3.78
N PRO A 130 -14.58 0.48 5.11
CA PRO A 130 -13.30 0.29 5.77
C PRO A 130 -12.63 -1.02 5.37
N MET A 131 -11.32 -0.96 5.13
CA MET A 131 -10.55 -2.09 4.58
C MET A 131 -10.68 -3.33 5.46
N ASP A 132 -10.70 -3.15 6.78
CA ASP A 132 -10.86 -4.21 7.78
C ASP A 132 -12.28 -4.80 7.84
N ALA A 133 -13.31 -4.08 7.38
CA ALA A 133 -14.69 -4.54 7.34
C ALA A 133 -15.02 -5.32 6.05
N ARG A 134 -14.28 -5.08 4.96
CA ARG A 134 -14.52 -5.68 3.64
C ARG A 134 -14.59 -7.21 3.64
N PRO A 135 -13.69 -7.97 4.30
CA PRO A 135 -13.69 -9.43 4.19
C PRO A 135 -14.94 -10.05 4.81
N HIS A 136 -15.30 -9.56 5.99
CA HIS A 136 -16.52 -9.96 6.70
C HIS A 136 -17.79 -9.75 5.89
N LEU A 137 -17.82 -8.76 5.00
CA LEU A 137 -18.97 -8.49 4.13
C LEU A 137 -19.07 -9.45 2.94
N LEU A 138 -17.94 -10.08 2.56
CA LEU A 138 -17.85 -11.08 1.49
C LEU A 138 -18.11 -12.51 1.99
N GLU A 139 -18.05 -12.75 3.31
CA GLU A 139 -18.38 -14.05 3.92
C GLU A 139 -19.80 -14.54 3.55
N ALA A 140 -20.10 -15.83 3.77
CA ALA A 140 -21.48 -16.32 3.66
C ALA A 140 -22.30 -15.91 4.90
N GLY A 141 -23.58 -15.57 4.71
CA GLY A 141 -24.50 -15.28 5.83
C GLY A 141 -25.46 -14.12 5.58
N ASP A 142 -26.20 -13.75 6.63
CA ASP A 142 -27.21 -12.70 6.57
C ASP A 142 -26.55 -11.32 6.45
N PHE A 143 -26.81 -10.66 5.32
CA PHE A 143 -26.40 -9.27 5.10
C PHE A 143 -27.42 -8.32 5.73
N ASN A 144 -26.91 -7.39 6.54
CA ASN A 144 -27.69 -6.47 7.32
C ASN A 144 -27.17 -5.03 7.15
N VAL A 145 -28.10 -4.07 7.22
CA VAL A 145 -27.79 -2.63 7.22
C VAL A 145 -28.34 -2.03 8.50
N VAL A 146 -27.48 -1.28 9.22
CA VAL A 146 -27.85 -0.52 10.41
C VAL A 146 -27.91 0.96 10.07
N LYS A 147 -28.96 1.61 10.57
CA LYS A 147 -29.09 3.07 10.61
C LYS A 147 -28.72 3.58 11.99
N GLN A 148 -27.85 4.58 12.04
CA GLN A 148 -27.45 5.25 13.28
C GLN A 148 -27.73 6.76 13.15
N PRO A 149 -28.58 7.36 14.02
CA PRO A 149 -28.93 8.77 13.91
C PRO A 149 -27.73 9.71 14.00
N ILE A 150 -27.72 10.75 13.18
CA ILE A 150 -26.75 11.85 13.25
C ILE A 150 -27.37 12.99 14.04
N SER A 151 -26.84 13.26 15.24
CA SER A 151 -27.36 14.33 16.10
C SER A 151 -26.84 15.73 15.74
N GLY A 152 -25.64 15.82 15.14
CA GLY A 152 -24.96 17.08 14.79
C GLY A 152 -25.10 17.51 13.32
N SER A 153 -24.10 18.28 12.83
CA SER A 153 -23.98 18.67 11.41
C SER A 153 -23.81 17.43 10.56
N VAL A 154 -24.74 17.19 9.63
CA VAL A 154 -24.70 16.00 8.76
C VAL A 154 -23.41 15.97 7.95
N PHE A 155 -23.04 17.08 7.34
CA PHE A 155 -21.87 17.18 6.47
C PHE A 155 -20.55 17.14 7.29
N GLY A 156 -20.51 17.81 8.44
CA GLY A 156 -19.36 17.78 9.34
C GLY A 156 -19.09 16.39 9.92
N THR A 157 -20.14 15.70 10.39
CA THR A 157 -20.04 14.31 10.87
C THR A 157 -19.59 13.38 9.74
N THR A 158 -20.22 13.45 8.56
CA THR A 158 -19.86 12.60 7.40
C THR A 158 -18.40 12.81 6.99
N SER A 159 -17.94 14.07 6.93
CA SER A 159 -16.55 14.41 6.59
C SER A 159 -15.56 13.85 7.61
N SER A 160 -15.82 14.07 8.90
CA SER A 160 -14.95 13.62 9.99
C SER A 160 -14.83 12.09 10.02
N LEU A 161 -15.95 11.37 9.83
CA LEU A 161 -15.95 9.91 9.77
C LEU A 161 -15.23 9.38 8.53
N PHE A 162 -15.38 10.05 7.38
CA PHE A 162 -14.64 9.71 6.16
C PHE A 162 -13.13 9.78 6.41
N GLU A 163 -12.66 10.92 6.94
CA GLU A 163 -11.25 11.17 7.20
C GLU A 163 -10.68 10.22 8.26
N SER A 164 -11.42 9.95 9.34
CA SER A 164 -10.97 9.04 10.40
C SER A 164 -10.78 7.62 9.86
N GLU A 165 -11.75 7.12 9.10
CA GLU A 165 -11.69 5.76 8.56
C GLU A 165 -10.61 5.61 7.48
N ARG A 166 -10.42 6.63 6.63
CA ARG A 166 -9.30 6.68 5.66
C ARG A 166 -7.94 6.65 6.36
N THR A 167 -7.80 7.40 7.46
CA THR A 167 -6.57 7.43 8.26
C THR A 167 -6.28 6.05 8.88
N VAL A 168 -7.32 5.39 9.40
CA VAL A 168 -7.21 4.02 9.94
C VAL A 168 -6.78 3.02 8.87
N ASP A 169 -7.34 3.09 7.65
CA ASP A 169 -6.91 2.21 6.55
C ASP A 169 -5.42 2.40 6.21
N LEU A 170 -4.94 3.64 6.11
CA LEU A 170 -3.53 3.92 5.84
C LEU A 170 -2.62 3.37 6.94
N GLN A 171 -3.02 3.53 8.21
CA GLN A 171 -2.28 2.97 9.35
C GLN A 171 -2.26 1.44 9.33
N ASN A 172 -3.37 0.80 8.97
CA ASN A 172 -3.45 -0.65 8.84
C ASN A 172 -2.52 -1.15 7.72
N VAL A 173 -2.55 -0.53 6.55
CA VAL A 173 -1.64 -0.87 5.43
C VAL A 173 -0.19 -0.67 5.84
N LEU A 174 0.15 0.44 6.49
CA LEU A 174 1.51 0.70 6.96
C LEU A 174 1.96 -0.34 7.99
N SER A 175 1.10 -0.70 8.93
CA SER A 175 1.36 -1.74 9.93
C SER A 175 1.66 -3.08 9.28
N LEU A 176 0.85 -3.50 8.30
CA LEU A 176 1.08 -4.73 7.53
C LEU A 176 2.38 -4.69 6.73
N LEU A 177 2.69 -3.57 6.08
CA LEU A 177 3.96 -3.41 5.37
C LEU A 177 5.15 -3.48 6.34
N SER A 178 5.02 -2.91 7.53
CA SER A 178 6.05 -2.98 8.58
C SER A 178 6.23 -4.38 9.17
N GLY A 179 5.31 -5.31 8.89
CA GLY A 179 5.39 -6.72 9.26
C GLY A 179 6.06 -7.61 8.22
N VAL A 180 6.36 -7.12 7.00
CA VAL A 180 7.05 -7.91 5.97
C VAL A 180 8.38 -8.45 6.50
N PRO A 181 8.68 -9.76 6.41
CA PRO A 181 9.90 -10.33 6.97
C PRO A 181 11.17 -9.64 6.48
N SER A 182 12.01 -9.20 7.41
CA SER A 182 13.36 -8.69 7.11
C SER A 182 14.38 -9.82 7.14
N ALA A 183 15.53 -9.64 6.48
CA ALA A 183 16.63 -10.60 6.54
C ALA A 183 17.03 -10.93 7.99
N ARG A 184 17.04 -9.93 8.89
CA ARG A 184 17.38 -10.10 10.31
C ARG A 184 16.32 -10.92 11.04
N THR A 185 15.04 -10.67 10.77
CA THR A 185 13.93 -11.46 11.34
C THR A 185 14.05 -12.93 10.95
N VAL A 186 14.29 -13.21 9.66
CA VAL A 186 14.44 -14.58 9.16
C VAL A 186 15.63 -15.29 9.80
N VAL A 187 16.79 -14.63 9.91
CA VAL A 187 17.96 -15.19 10.58
C VAL A 187 17.64 -15.53 12.05
N ILE A 188 17.04 -14.60 12.79
CA ILE A 188 16.69 -14.81 14.20
C ILE A 188 15.71 -15.97 14.38
N GLU A 189 14.66 -16.05 13.56
CA GLU A 189 13.69 -17.15 13.61
C GLU A 189 14.34 -18.51 13.35
N LYS A 190 15.25 -18.59 12.38
CA LYS A 190 15.98 -19.83 12.07
C LYS A 190 16.95 -20.23 13.17
N LEU A 191 17.68 -19.27 13.73
CA LEU A 191 18.56 -19.51 14.88
C LEU A 191 17.75 -20.01 16.09
N ASN A 192 16.61 -19.39 16.38
CA ASN A 192 15.73 -19.82 17.48
C ASN A 192 15.15 -21.22 17.24
N ALA A 193 14.78 -21.56 16.00
CA ALA A 193 14.32 -22.91 15.65
C ALA A 193 15.41 -23.97 15.84
N GLN A 194 16.68 -23.64 15.57
CA GLN A 194 17.83 -24.50 15.81
C GLN A 194 18.21 -24.59 17.31
N ALA A 195 18.01 -23.52 18.08
CA ALA A 195 18.29 -23.45 19.51
C ALA A 195 17.45 -24.43 20.36
N ASN A 196 16.28 -24.85 19.85
CA ASN A 196 15.51 -25.97 20.40
C ASN A 196 16.23 -27.35 20.26
N GLY A 197 17.50 -27.38 19.82
CA GLY A 197 18.32 -28.58 19.62
C GLY A 197 19.79 -28.53 20.13
N ALA A 198 20.56 -27.43 20.09
CA ALA A 198 21.94 -27.36 20.65
C ALA A 198 22.61 -25.97 20.64
N ILE A 199 23.56 -25.77 21.59
CA ILE A 199 24.63 -24.75 21.79
C ILE A 199 24.24 -23.26 21.61
N GLU A 200 24.20 -22.53 22.72
CA GLU A 200 24.16 -21.07 22.74
C GLU A 200 25.57 -20.53 23.10
N PRO A 201 26.19 -19.67 22.27
CA PRO A 201 27.33 -18.89 22.73
C PRO A 201 26.82 -17.89 23.78
N ASN A 202 27.50 -17.77 24.93
CA ASN A 202 27.17 -16.76 25.92
C ASN A 202 27.47 -15.38 25.31
N ALA A 203 26.46 -14.73 24.74
CA ALA A 203 26.46 -13.28 24.70
C ALA A 203 26.25 -12.84 26.14
N ALA A 204 27.26 -12.19 26.74
CA ALA A 204 27.13 -11.63 28.08
C ALA A 204 25.78 -10.88 28.20
N GLU A 205 25.00 -11.19 29.24
CA GLU A 205 23.72 -10.57 29.54
C GLU A 205 23.87 -9.05 29.72
N ASN A 206 23.91 -8.30 28.63
CA ASN A 206 23.71 -6.86 28.63
C ASN A 206 22.31 -6.61 28.06
N GLN A 207 21.42 -6.17 28.95
CA GLN A 207 19.99 -5.94 28.75
C GLN A 207 19.67 -4.77 27.80
N ASN A 208 20.23 -4.77 26.58
CA ASN A 208 19.80 -3.91 25.48
C ASN A 208 19.61 -4.75 24.21
N ARG A 209 18.36 -5.15 23.95
CA ARG A 209 17.88 -6.12 22.93
C ARG A 209 18.10 -5.73 21.44
N VAL A 210 19.17 -5.04 21.07
CA VAL A 210 19.41 -4.64 19.66
C VAL A 210 20.47 -5.50 18.98
N HIS A 211 21.40 -6.12 19.73
CA HIS A 211 22.55 -6.82 19.17
C HIS A 211 22.48 -8.34 19.40
N ASN A 212 22.54 -9.15 18.33
CA ASN A 212 22.64 -10.61 18.40
C ASN A 212 23.93 -11.03 17.68
N PRO A 213 25.04 -11.25 18.41
CA PRO A 213 26.35 -11.55 17.82
C PRO A 213 26.34 -12.78 16.90
N VAL A 214 25.45 -13.74 17.15
CA VAL A 214 25.31 -14.95 16.32
C VAL A 214 24.66 -14.61 14.98
N ALA A 215 23.62 -13.79 15.00
CA ALA A 215 22.99 -13.31 13.77
C ALA A 215 23.98 -12.49 12.92
N ASP A 216 24.86 -11.73 13.57
CA ASP A 216 25.85 -10.93 12.85
C ASP A 216 26.90 -11.81 12.13
N LEU A 217 27.33 -12.91 12.76
CA LEU A 217 28.15 -13.94 12.12
C LEU A 217 27.46 -14.65 10.95
N VAL A 218 26.15 -14.91 11.06
CA VAL A 218 25.35 -15.47 9.94
C VAL A 218 25.42 -14.55 8.74
N PHE A 219 25.28 -13.23 8.93
CA PHE A 219 25.38 -12.29 7.82
C PHE A 219 26.79 -12.24 7.21
N GLU A 220 27.84 -12.22 8.04
CA GLU A 220 29.20 -12.28 7.51
C GLU A 220 29.43 -13.55 6.68
N PHE A 221 29.03 -14.72 7.21
CA PHE A 221 29.17 -15.99 6.50
C PHE A 221 28.34 -16.03 5.23
N PHE A 222 27.11 -15.51 5.25
CA PHE A 222 26.25 -15.41 4.08
C PHE A 222 26.89 -14.61 2.93
N LEU A 223 27.64 -13.56 3.26
CA LEU A 223 28.28 -12.70 2.26
C LEU A 223 29.63 -13.24 1.77
N LYS A 224 30.45 -13.79 2.68
CA LYS A 224 31.85 -14.15 2.40
C LYS A 224 32.11 -15.65 2.28
N GLY A 225 31.17 -16.49 2.73
CA GLY A 225 31.37 -17.93 2.91
C GLY A 225 32.33 -18.30 4.05
N SER A 226 32.74 -17.33 4.88
CA SER A 226 33.64 -17.47 6.03
C SER A 226 33.48 -16.26 6.95
N PHE A 227 34.00 -16.34 8.18
CA PHE A 227 34.06 -15.21 9.12
C PHE A 227 35.44 -15.06 9.75
N SER A 228 35.79 -13.83 10.14
CA SER A 228 37.06 -13.52 10.82
C SER A 228 37.02 -13.88 12.30
N GLY A 229 37.57 -15.05 12.66
CA GLY A 229 37.97 -15.40 14.03
C GLY A 229 36.85 -15.88 14.96
N LEU A 230 36.81 -17.19 15.23
CA LEU A 230 36.04 -17.78 16.34
C LEU A 230 36.74 -17.65 17.70
N HIS A 231 37.97 -17.13 17.71
CA HIS A 231 38.85 -17.20 18.86
C HIS A 231 38.32 -16.43 20.08
N ASP A 232 37.49 -15.41 19.84
CA ASP A 232 36.91 -14.53 20.86
C ASP A 232 35.57 -15.04 21.43
N TYR A 233 35.01 -16.13 20.89
CA TYR A 233 33.75 -16.70 21.39
C TYR A 233 34.00 -17.76 22.47
N GLU A 234 33.47 -17.51 23.68
CA GLU A 234 33.39 -18.51 24.72
C GLU A 234 32.10 -19.34 24.59
N PHE A 235 32.25 -20.64 24.30
CA PHE A 235 31.14 -21.58 24.25
C PHE A 235 30.70 -21.93 25.68
N ALA A 236 29.55 -21.41 26.09
CA ALA A 236 29.02 -21.65 27.41
C ALA A 236 27.98 -22.78 27.44
N ARG A 237 27.80 -23.33 28.64
CA ARG A 237 26.82 -24.39 28.91
C ARG A 237 25.44 -23.78 29.06
N SER A 238 24.58 -23.90 28.05
CA SER A 238 23.14 -23.70 28.27
C SER A 238 22.61 -24.80 29.21
N ALA A 239 21.83 -24.42 30.23
CA ALA A 239 21.28 -25.32 31.25
C ALA A 239 20.40 -26.46 30.66
N ASN A 240 19.96 -26.31 29.41
CA ASN A 240 19.11 -27.28 28.70
C ASN A 240 19.87 -28.20 27.71
N SER A 241 21.19 -28.08 27.60
CA SER A 241 21.98 -28.81 26.61
C SER A 241 22.30 -30.26 27.04
N LYS A 242 21.53 -31.24 26.57
CA LYS A 242 21.76 -32.68 26.87
C LYS A 242 22.98 -33.31 26.15
N GLY A 243 23.81 -32.55 25.42
CA GLY A 243 24.83 -33.10 24.51
C GLY A 243 26.24 -32.52 24.57
N ILE A 244 26.54 -31.58 25.48
CA ILE A 244 27.85 -30.86 25.50
C ILE A 244 28.92 -31.59 26.37
N LYS A 245 28.54 -32.58 27.18
CA LYS A 245 29.49 -33.31 28.03
C LYS A 245 30.53 -34.08 27.20
N GLY A 246 31.81 -33.70 27.35
CA GLY A 246 32.96 -34.44 26.81
C GLY A 246 33.42 -34.06 25.40
N LYS A 247 32.81 -33.06 24.76
CA LYS A 247 33.24 -32.57 23.45
C LYS A 247 34.46 -31.64 23.59
N SER A 248 35.42 -31.77 22.68
CA SER A 248 36.55 -30.84 22.58
C SER A 248 36.09 -29.50 21.98
N ARG A 249 36.90 -28.45 22.14
CA ARG A 249 36.61 -27.12 21.59
C ARG A 249 36.45 -27.17 20.07
N GLU A 250 37.30 -27.93 19.39
CA GLU A 250 37.30 -28.07 17.94
C GLU A 250 35.98 -28.69 17.43
N VAL A 251 35.43 -29.66 18.18
CA VAL A 251 34.13 -30.28 17.85
C VAL A 251 32.99 -29.26 18.03
N LEU A 252 33.03 -28.46 19.08
CA LEU A 252 32.02 -27.42 19.33
C LEU A 252 32.08 -26.30 18.28
N GLU A 253 33.29 -25.88 17.88
CA GLU A 253 33.50 -24.91 16.81
C GLU A 253 32.98 -25.43 15.46
N LEU A 254 33.25 -26.71 15.13
CA LEU A 254 32.73 -27.33 13.91
C LEU A 254 31.19 -27.47 13.91
N GLU A 255 30.60 -27.81 15.05
CA GLU A 255 29.14 -27.87 15.19
C GLU A 255 28.50 -26.49 15.06
N PHE A 256 29.12 -25.46 15.64
CA PHE A 256 28.69 -24.07 15.52
C PHE A 256 28.81 -23.56 14.07
N LEU A 257 29.95 -23.80 13.42
CA LEU A 257 30.16 -23.54 11.99
C LEU A 257 29.10 -24.22 11.13
N GLY A 258 28.79 -25.49 11.42
CA GLY A 258 27.75 -26.24 10.74
C GLY A 258 26.36 -25.60 10.89
N SER A 259 26.01 -25.14 12.09
CA SER A 259 24.75 -24.44 12.37
C SER A 259 24.65 -23.10 11.64
N ILE A 260 25.69 -22.27 11.71
CA ILE A 260 25.77 -21.00 10.98
C ILE A 260 25.67 -21.23 9.47
N GLY A 261 26.40 -22.21 8.94
CA GLY A 261 26.36 -22.58 7.52
C GLY A 261 24.96 -23.05 7.09
N GLN A 262 24.24 -23.81 7.91
CA GLN A 262 22.87 -24.24 7.62
C GLN A 262 21.89 -23.08 7.48
N VAL A 263 22.01 -22.06 8.33
CA VAL A 263 21.16 -20.84 8.24
C VAL A 263 21.59 -20.00 7.03
N SER A 264 22.89 -19.78 6.86
CA SER A 264 23.45 -18.84 5.88
C SER A 264 23.32 -19.32 4.43
N ASN A 265 23.57 -20.60 4.15
CA ASN A 265 23.73 -21.11 2.78
C ASN A 265 22.48 -20.94 1.89
N ASN A 266 21.31 -20.77 2.48
CA ASN A 266 20.03 -20.64 1.77
C ASN A 266 19.27 -19.37 2.18
N LEU A 267 19.92 -18.39 2.81
CA LEU A 267 19.24 -17.24 3.40
C LEU A 267 18.44 -16.42 2.37
N ASP A 268 18.93 -16.32 1.14
CA ASP A 268 18.22 -15.68 0.02
C ASP A 268 16.89 -16.37 -0.31
N SER A 269 16.92 -17.69 -0.53
CA SER A 269 15.72 -18.50 -0.78
C SER A 269 14.77 -18.52 0.43
N GLN A 270 15.32 -18.51 1.65
CA GLN A 270 14.54 -18.48 2.89
C GLN A 270 13.84 -17.13 3.08
N LEU A 271 14.52 -16.02 2.78
CA LEU A 271 13.93 -14.69 2.82
C LEU A 271 12.80 -14.57 1.79
N GLU A 272 13.05 -14.99 0.55
CA GLU A 272 12.03 -14.99 -0.51
C GLU A 272 10.82 -15.86 -0.12
N ALA A 273 11.05 -17.04 0.45
CA ALA A 273 9.98 -17.91 0.93
C ALA A 273 9.18 -17.30 2.08
N ALA A 274 9.85 -16.68 3.07
CA ALA A 274 9.19 -16.01 4.18
C ALA A 274 8.35 -14.82 3.71
N ILE A 275 8.88 -14.00 2.80
CA ILE A 275 8.16 -12.88 2.20
C ILE A 275 6.96 -13.38 1.38
N THR A 276 7.12 -14.42 0.57
CA THR A 276 6.01 -15.01 -0.21
C THR A 276 4.93 -15.54 0.71
N GLN A 277 5.31 -16.29 1.75
CA GLN A 277 4.37 -16.79 2.73
C GLN A 277 3.60 -15.64 3.40
N TYR A 278 4.30 -14.60 3.84
CA TYR A 278 3.66 -13.42 4.44
C TYR A 278 2.75 -12.68 3.45
N TRP A 279 3.13 -12.64 2.17
CA TRP A 279 2.39 -11.95 1.13
C TRP A 279 1.02 -12.59 0.85
N ASP A 280 0.99 -13.93 0.78
CA ASP A 280 -0.18 -14.69 0.34
C ASP A 280 -1.00 -15.27 1.50
N SER A 281 -0.42 -15.44 2.70
CA SER A 281 -1.14 -15.98 3.85
C SER A 281 -2.13 -14.94 4.43
N PRO A 282 -3.33 -15.34 4.89
CA PRO A 282 -4.22 -14.46 5.62
C PRO A 282 -3.57 -13.97 6.92
N ILE A 283 -3.48 -12.65 7.10
CA ILE A 283 -2.90 -11.98 8.28
C ILE A 283 -3.99 -11.61 9.28
N HIS A 284 -5.11 -11.09 8.78
CA HIS A 284 -6.39 -11.00 9.48
C HIS A 284 -7.24 -12.22 9.12
N PRO A 285 -8.40 -12.49 9.77
CA PRO A 285 -9.20 -13.69 9.51
C PRO A 285 -9.35 -14.03 8.02
N GLU A 286 -9.29 -13.02 7.12
CA GLU A 286 -9.49 -13.22 5.69
C GLU A 286 -8.68 -12.29 4.73
N LEU A 287 -7.71 -11.48 5.20
CA LEU A 287 -6.90 -10.61 4.30
C LEU A 287 -5.42 -10.96 4.32
N SER A 288 -4.89 -11.31 3.16
CA SER A 288 -3.45 -11.36 2.90
C SER A 288 -2.91 -9.96 2.58
N LEU A 289 -1.59 -9.78 2.67
CA LEU A 289 -0.95 -8.52 2.26
C LEU A 289 -1.21 -8.23 0.78
N HIS A 290 -1.29 -9.27 -0.07
CA HIS A 290 -1.66 -9.15 -1.48
C HIS A 290 -3.00 -8.41 -1.64
N GLU A 291 -4.06 -8.91 -0.99
CA GLU A 291 -5.40 -8.32 -1.10
C GLU A 291 -5.44 -6.90 -0.51
N CYS A 292 -4.76 -6.65 0.60
CA CYS A 292 -4.63 -5.30 1.17
C CYS A 292 -3.98 -4.31 0.20
N ILE A 293 -2.92 -4.71 -0.52
CA ILE A 293 -2.24 -3.85 -1.49
C ILE A 293 -3.12 -3.58 -2.72
N LYS A 294 -3.79 -4.61 -3.23
CA LYS A 294 -4.79 -4.46 -4.30
C LYS A 294 -5.88 -3.46 -3.90
N HIS A 295 -6.40 -3.57 -2.68
CA HIS A 295 -7.35 -2.62 -2.12
C HIS A 295 -6.77 -1.21 -2.01
N ALA A 296 -5.58 -1.04 -1.43
CA ALA A 296 -4.93 0.26 -1.28
C ALA A 296 -4.67 0.97 -2.63
N LEU A 297 -4.26 0.22 -3.66
CA LEU A 297 -4.06 0.76 -5.02
C LEU A 297 -5.39 1.22 -5.64
N ARG A 298 -6.45 0.44 -5.48
CA ARG A 298 -7.80 0.80 -5.93
C ARG A 298 -8.35 2.00 -5.17
N ASP A 299 -8.09 2.05 -3.88
CA ASP A 299 -8.58 3.13 -3.02
C ASP A 299 -7.92 4.45 -3.37
N ARG A 300 -6.59 4.44 -3.51
CA ARG A 300 -5.83 5.61 -3.99
C ARG A 300 -6.32 6.11 -5.35
N PHE A 301 -6.60 5.20 -6.29
CA PHE A 301 -7.15 5.58 -7.59
C PHE A 301 -8.49 6.27 -7.45
N THR A 302 -9.38 5.67 -6.66
CA THR A 302 -10.76 6.14 -6.53
C THR A 302 -10.81 7.49 -5.81
N ASP A 303 -10.01 7.69 -4.75
CA ASP A 303 -9.83 8.99 -4.09
C ASP A 303 -9.39 10.07 -5.11
N ALA A 304 -8.40 9.75 -5.95
CA ALA A 304 -7.90 10.68 -6.95
C ALA A 304 -8.94 10.98 -8.05
N LEU A 305 -9.72 9.98 -8.45
CA LEU A 305 -10.80 10.12 -9.43
C LEU A 305 -11.94 11.00 -8.88
N MET A 306 -12.32 10.79 -7.62
CA MET A 306 -13.30 11.59 -6.90
C MET A 306 -12.84 13.03 -6.74
N GLN A 307 -11.56 13.24 -6.41
CA GLN A 307 -10.97 14.57 -6.36
C GLN A 307 -11.01 15.27 -7.73
N ALA A 308 -10.65 14.56 -8.81
CA ALA A 308 -10.70 15.11 -10.16
C ALA A 308 -12.12 15.52 -10.59
N ARG A 309 -13.14 14.73 -10.23
CA ARG A 309 -14.55 15.07 -10.43
C ARG A 309 -14.93 16.32 -9.64
N HIS A 310 -14.54 16.40 -8.36
CA HIS A 310 -14.88 17.53 -7.49
C HIS A 310 -14.31 18.86 -8.00
N VAL A 311 -13.06 18.88 -8.46
CA VAL A 311 -12.42 20.10 -8.99
C VAL A 311 -12.81 20.42 -10.44
N GLY A 312 -13.69 19.61 -11.06
CA GLY A 312 -14.19 19.84 -12.43
C GLY A 312 -13.20 19.49 -13.55
N SER A 313 -12.15 18.70 -13.26
CA SER A 313 -11.16 18.27 -14.25
C SER A 313 -11.66 17.15 -15.17
N MET A 314 -12.84 16.60 -14.91
CA MET A 314 -13.41 15.47 -15.65
C MET A 314 -14.94 15.59 -15.75
N THR A 315 -15.52 15.14 -16.86
CA THR A 315 -16.97 15.13 -17.03
C THR A 315 -17.62 14.00 -16.23
N GLU A 316 -18.91 14.12 -15.95
CA GLU A 316 -19.67 13.08 -15.22
C GLU A 316 -19.72 11.74 -15.98
N ASN A 317 -19.78 11.79 -17.32
CA ASN A 317 -19.78 10.60 -18.16
C ASN A 317 -18.41 9.90 -18.15
N ASP A 318 -17.32 10.66 -18.26
CA ASP A 318 -15.97 10.12 -18.19
C ASP A 318 -15.68 9.54 -16.81
N PHE A 319 -16.10 10.25 -15.74
CA PHE A 319 -16.02 9.75 -14.37
C PHE A 319 -16.68 8.38 -14.26
N LYS A 320 -17.94 8.27 -14.69
CA LYS A 320 -18.70 7.03 -14.59
C LYS A 320 -18.05 5.90 -15.40
N ALA A 321 -17.63 6.16 -16.63
CA ALA A 321 -17.04 5.15 -17.50
C ALA A 321 -15.70 4.63 -16.95
N VAL A 322 -14.84 5.53 -16.45
CA VAL A 322 -13.56 5.18 -15.82
C VAL A 322 -13.77 4.45 -14.50
N TYR A 323 -14.70 4.93 -13.68
CA TYR A 323 -15.04 4.31 -12.40
C TYR A 323 -15.57 2.88 -12.60
N GLU A 324 -16.50 2.66 -13.54
CA GLU A 324 -17.00 1.33 -13.87
C GLU A 324 -15.89 0.39 -14.35
N CYS A 325 -15.00 0.87 -15.24
CA CYS A 325 -13.83 0.10 -15.70
C CYS A 325 -12.90 -0.28 -14.54
N ALA A 326 -12.59 0.66 -13.64
CA ALA A 326 -11.75 0.41 -12.46
C ALA A 326 -12.39 -0.60 -11.49
N MET A 327 -13.71 -0.72 -11.50
CA MET A 327 -14.45 -1.70 -10.68
C MET A 327 -14.62 -3.06 -11.36
N GLY A 328 -13.97 -3.29 -12.50
CA GLY A 328 -14.02 -4.55 -13.24
C GLY A 328 -15.33 -4.75 -14.01
N ILE A 329 -16.08 -3.67 -14.25
CA ILE A 329 -17.26 -3.70 -15.11
C ILE A 329 -16.82 -3.40 -16.53
N ASP A 330 -17.14 -4.31 -17.44
CA ASP A 330 -16.84 -4.15 -18.86
C ASP A 330 -17.45 -2.85 -19.40
N SER A 331 -16.58 -1.93 -19.80
CA SER A 331 -16.92 -0.69 -20.47
C SER A 331 -16.46 -0.78 -21.91
N SER A 332 -17.36 -0.54 -22.87
CA SER A 332 -16.96 -0.44 -24.28
C SER A 332 -16.07 0.79 -24.55
N SER A 333 -16.17 1.79 -23.67
CA SER A 333 -15.58 3.12 -23.85
C SER A 333 -14.26 3.35 -23.13
N VAL A 334 -13.88 2.47 -22.20
CA VAL A 334 -12.67 2.65 -21.40
C VAL A 334 -11.85 1.37 -21.38
N ASN A 335 -10.55 1.49 -21.61
CA ASN A 335 -9.59 0.39 -21.44
C ASN A 335 -8.51 0.77 -20.44
N SER A 336 -8.08 -0.17 -19.60
CA SER A 336 -6.94 0.00 -18.71
C SER A 336 -5.69 -0.73 -19.19
N ALA A 337 -4.51 -0.19 -18.88
CA ALA A 337 -3.23 -0.80 -19.19
C ALA A 337 -2.16 -0.49 -18.13
N THR A 338 -1.22 -1.42 -17.95
CA THR A 338 0.03 -1.16 -17.22
C THR A 338 1.05 -0.50 -18.15
N LEU A 339 2.02 0.19 -17.56
CA LEU A 339 3.06 0.91 -18.30
C LEU A 339 4.42 0.23 -18.19
N HIS A 340 5.20 0.28 -19.27
CA HIS A 340 6.55 -0.28 -19.33
C HIS A 340 7.48 0.57 -20.19
N LEU A 341 8.79 0.47 -19.94
CA LEU A 341 9.83 1.06 -20.76
C LEU A 341 10.31 0.06 -21.80
N ALA A 342 10.30 0.47 -23.07
CA ALA A 342 10.74 -0.31 -24.21
C ALA A 342 12.03 0.26 -24.82
N GLY A 343 12.62 -0.48 -25.77
CA GLY A 343 13.87 -0.09 -26.43
C GLY A 343 15.15 -0.29 -25.60
N VAL A 344 15.04 -1.09 -24.53
CA VAL A 344 16.17 -1.64 -23.78
C VAL A 344 16.54 -3.02 -24.31
N LYS A 345 17.74 -3.52 -23.96
CA LYS A 345 18.15 -4.89 -24.33
C LYS A 345 17.35 -5.92 -23.53
N GLY A 346 16.65 -6.82 -24.22
CA GLY A 346 15.81 -7.87 -23.62
C GLY A 346 14.35 -7.44 -23.50
N ASP A 347 13.65 -7.98 -22.49
CA ASP A 347 12.22 -7.72 -22.28
C ASP A 347 11.95 -6.28 -21.85
N PRO A 348 10.76 -5.71 -22.13
CA PRO A 348 10.38 -4.40 -21.61
C PRO A 348 10.47 -4.33 -20.09
N ILE A 349 10.87 -3.17 -19.55
CA ILE A 349 11.02 -2.95 -18.10
C ILE A 349 9.67 -2.47 -17.55
N PRO A 350 9.00 -3.22 -16.66
CA PRO A 350 7.76 -2.77 -16.05
C PRO A 350 7.97 -1.51 -15.20
N LEU A 351 7.03 -0.57 -15.24
CA LEU A 351 6.96 0.55 -14.31
C LEU A 351 6.04 0.17 -13.15
N ALA A 352 6.61 -0.36 -12.07
CA ALA A 352 5.84 -0.95 -10.97
C ALA A 352 4.91 0.06 -10.31
N GLY A 353 3.59 -0.12 -10.41
CA GLY A 353 2.60 0.81 -9.85
C GLY A 353 2.13 1.93 -10.80
N TRP A 354 2.67 2.02 -12.01
CA TRP A 354 2.19 2.93 -13.06
C TRP A 354 1.16 2.25 -13.96
N TYR A 355 0.07 2.96 -14.26
CA TYR A 355 -1.00 2.46 -15.11
C TYR A 355 -1.79 3.62 -15.72
N CYS A 356 -2.62 3.29 -16.71
CA CYS A 356 -3.44 4.27 -17.40
C CYS A 356 -4.80 3.73 -17.82
N PHE A 357 -5.72 4.66 -18.07
CA PHE A 357 -7.02 4.42 -18.70
C PHE A 357 -7.13 5.24 -19.98
N PHE A 358 -7.60 4.60 -21.05
CA PHE A 358 -7.91 5.21 -22.34
C PHE A 358 -9.42 5.40 -22.44
N ILE A 359 -9.87 6.63 -22.67
CA ILE A 359 -11.29 6.98 -22.84
C ILE A 359 -11.60 7.14 -24.35
N ASP A 360 -12.79 6.69 -24.77
CA ASP A 360 -13.22 6.37 -26.15
C ASP A 360 -12.97 7.41 -27.27
N SER A 361 -13.01 6.89 -28.49
CA SER A 361 -12.48 7.32 -29.81
C SER A 361 -12.33 8.79 -30.26
N HIS A 362 -12.81 9.83 -29.58
CA HIS A 362 -12.66 11.21 -30.08
C HIS A 362 -11.53 11.93 -29.32
N GLU A 363 -10.31 11.76 -29.86
CA GLU A 363 -9.06 12.38 -29.38
C GLU A 363 -8.52 11.84 -28.04
N ARG A 364 -8.47 10.50 -27.93
CA ARG A 364 -7.72 9.62 -26.99
C ARG A 364 -7.23 10.28 -25.70
N SER A 365 -8.14 10.85 -24.92
CA SER A 365 -7.82 11.34 -23.59
C SER A 365 -7.30 10.18 -22.74
N LEU A 366 -6.16 10.43 -22.11
CA LEU A 366 -5.41 9.43 -21.36
C LEU A 366 -5.36 9.87 -19.91
N LEU A 367 -5.84 9.01 -19.03
CA LEU A 367 -5.74 9.19 -17.60
C LEU A 367 -4.60 8.32 -17.09
N VAL A 368 -3.55 8.90 -16.51
CA VAL A 368 -2.39 8.15 -16.01
C VAL A 368 -2.28 8.32 -14.51
N MET A 369 -2.13 7.20 -13.81
CA MET A 369 -1.68 7.18 -12.43
C MET A 369 -0.17 6.91 -12.42
N GLY A 370 0.61 7.90 -12.01
CA GLY A 370 2.07 7.83 -11.96
C GLY A 370 2.65 8.31 -10.64
N ASP A 371 3.89 8.81 -10.69
CA ASP A 371 4.60 9.33 -9.53
C ASP A 371 3.98 10.64 -8.99
N GLN A 372 3.38 11.44 -9.88
CA GLN A 372 2.72 12.71 -9.54
C GLN A 372 1.21 12.54 -9.26
N GLY A 373 0.74 11.32 -8.99
CA GLY A 373 -0.68 11.03 -8.83
C GLY A 373 -1.42 10.91 -10.17
N LEU A 374 -2.73 11.21 -10.14
CA LEU A 374 -3.61 11.08 -11.29
C LEU A 374 -3.50 12.33 -12.19
N LYS A 375 -3.15 12.14 -13.46
CA LYS A 375 -3.04 13.23 -14.45
C LYS A 375 -3.81 12.90 -15.73
N PHE A 376 -4.41 13.95 -16.30
CA PHE A 376 -5.08 13.92 -17.60
C PHE A 376 -4.11 14.40 -18.68
N TYR A 377 -4.03 13.63 -19.77
CA TYR A 377 -3.28 13.98 -20.96
C TYR A 377 -4.23 13.94 -22.15
N ARG A 378 -3.98 14.83 -23.13
CA ARG A 378 -4.80 14.87 -24.34
C ARG A 378 -4.69 13.58 -25.14
N ASP A 379 -3.48 13.03 -25.23
CA ASP A 379 -3.18 11.84 -26.01
C ASP A 379 -1.90 11.17 -25.51
N TRP A 380 -1.57 10.00 -26.07
CA TRP A 380 -0.35 9.27 -25.77
C TRP A 380 0.93 10.07 -26.09
N PHE A 381 0.87 10.94 -27.11
CA PHE A 381 2.01 11.76 -27.49
C PHE A 381 2.30 12.84 -26.45
N ASP A 382 1.27 13.47 -25.90
CA ASP A 382 1.37 14.44 -24.81
C ASP A 382 1.99 13.81 -23.56
N PHE A 383 1.48 12.64 -23.16
CA PHE A 383 2.03 11.86 -22.05
C PHE A 383 3.51 11.50 -22.24
N THR A 384 3.87 10.97 -23.40
CA THR A 384 5.26 10.58 -23.70
C THR A 384 6.18 11.78 -23.81
N ARG A 385 5.71 12.91 -24.36
CA ARG A 385 6.48 14.16 -24.43
C ARG A 385 6.84 14.68 -23.04
N GLU A 386 5.92 14.62 -22.07
CA GLU A 386 6.18 15.04 -20.69
C GLU A 386 7.08 14.03 -19.95
N ASN A 387 6.79 12.74 -20.06
CA ASN A 387 7.37 11.73 -19.15
C ASN A 387 8.60 11.00 -19.71
N LEU A 388 8.76 10.87 -21.03
CA LEU A 388 9.93 10.17 -21.59
C LEU A 388 11.26 10.89 -21.29
N PRO A 389 11.38 12.23 -21.36
CA PRO A 389 12.61 12.94 -20.99
C PRO A 389 13.04 12.66 -19.54
N ARG A 390 12.06 12.52 -18.64
CA ARG A 390 12.25 12.21 -17.22
C ARG A 390 12.94 10.85 -17.02
N PHE A 391 12.42 9.80 -17.67
CA PHE A 391 13.06 8.48 -17.67
C PHE A 391 14.41 8.45 -18.43
N LYS A 392 14.58 9.28 -19.46
CA LYS A 392 15.87 9.41 -20.16
C LYS A 392 16.93 10.05 -19.27
N ALA A 393 16.57 10.96 -18.36
CA ALA A 393 17.51 11.56 -17.42
C ALA A 393 18.18 10.50 -16.51
N LEU A 394 17.45 9.43 -16.17
CA LEU A 394 17.97 8.29 -15.41
C LEU A 394 19.07 7.49 -16.14
N ARG A 395 19.25 7.68 -17.46
CA ARG A 395 20.31 7.03 -18.23
C ARG A 395 21.65 7.74 -18.13
N SER A 396 21.66 9.01 -17.74
CA SER A 396 22.88 9.80 -17.76
C SER A 396 23.89 9.30 -16.72
N ASP A 397 25.19 9.37 -17.04
CA ASP A 397 26.27 9.05 -16.08
C ASP A 397 26.31 10.02 -14.88
N THR A 398 25.47 11.05 -14.91
CA THR A 398 25.18 11.95 -13.82
C THR A 398 24.70 11.17 -12.61
N SER A 399 25.34 11.36 -11.45
CA SER A 399 24.91 10.73 -10.21
C SER A 399 23.43 11.01 -9.95
N LEU A 400 22.66 10.02 -9.47
CA LEU A 400 21.25 10.21 -9.06
C LEU A 400 21.09 11.39 -8.07
N LYS A 401 22.15 11.80 -7.37
CA LYS A 401 22.20 12.97 -6.48
C LYS A 401 22.12 14.31 -7.18
N GLU A 402 22.58 14.38 -8.42
CA GLU A 402 22.61 15.60 -9.23
C GLU A 402 21.30 15.80 -10.00
N LEU A 403 20.45 14.76 -10.05
CA LEU A 403 19.10 14.87 -10.56
C LEU A 403 18.18 15.55 -9.54
N PRO A 404 17.19 16.33 -10.00
CA PRO A 404 16.10 16.79 -9.14
C PRO A 404 15.44 15.60 -8.42
N LEU A 405 15.03 15.78 -7.16
CA LEU A 405 14.42 14.70 -6.36
C LEU A 405 13.20 14.07 -7.04
N SER A 406 12.43 14.86 -7.80
CA SER A 406 11.28 14.39 -8.60
C SER A 406 11.66 13.44 -9.73
N GLU A 407 12.89 13.52 -10.21
CA GLU A 407 13.43 12.64 -11.25
C GLU A 407 14.14 11.44 -10.62
N ALA A 408 14.93 11.67 -9.57
CA ALA A 408 15.59 10.59 -8.84
C ALA A 408 14.60 9.57 -8.26
N SER A 409 13.41 10.00 -7.84
CA SER A 409 12.35 9.12 -7.31
C SER A 409 11.81 8.13 -8.35
N LEU A 410 11.89 8.44 -9.65
CA LEU A 410 11.43 7.56 -10.73
C LEU A 410 12.16 6.21 -10.74
N SER A 411 13.40 6.18 -10.26
CA SER A 411 14.17 4.95 -10.12
C SER A 411 13.50 3.93 -9.19
N ARG A 412 12.67 4.37 -8.22
CA ARG A 412 11.93 3.47 -7.30
C ARG A 412 10.91 2.60 -8.03
N TYR A 413 10.36 3.09 -9.14
CA TYR A 413 9.39 2.35 -9.97
C TYR A 413 10.05 1.29 -10.87
N ILE A 414 11.39 1.23 -10.89
CA ILE A 414 12.19 0.32 -11.70
C ILE A 414 13.00 -0.59 -10.77
N SER A 415 13.03 -1.88 -11.10
CA SER A 415 13.78 -2.87 -10.31
C SER A 415 15.29 -2.62 -10.38
N PHE A 416 16.02 -3.03 -9.35
CA PHE A 416 17.47 -2.86 -9.26
C PHE A 416 18.19 -3.46 -10.48
N LYS A 417 17.83 -4.69 -10.86
CA LYS A 417 18.41 -5.39 -12.04
C LYS A 417 18.13 -4.64 -13.36
N ASP A 418 17.00 -3.93 -13.44
CA ASP A 418 16.56 -3.26 -14.66
C ASP A 418 17.18 -1.86 -14.81
N ARG A 419 17.60 -1.23 -13.72
CA ARG A 419 18.32 0.05 -13.77
C ARG A 419 19.61 -0.04 -14.58
N ASP A 420 20.35 -1.13 -14.43
CA ASP A 420 21.54 -1.42 -15.23
C ASP A 420 21.24 -1.67 -16.72
N ARG A 421 19.99 -2.02 -17.06
CA ARG A 421 19.55 -2.26 -18.44
C ARG A 421 19.14 -0.96 -19.12
N LEU A 422 18.67 0.04 -18.36
CA LEU A 422 18.34 1.38 -18.88
C LEU A 422 19.53 2.07 -19.55
N THR A 423 20.72 1.93 -18.98
CA THR A 423 21.94 2.57 -19.50
C THR A 423 22.42 1.96 -20.82
N LYS A 424 21.94 0.76 -21.17
CA LYS A 424 22.41 -0.05 -22.31
C LYS A 424 21.50 0.00 -23.56
N GLY A 425 20.39 0.75 -23.54
CA GLY A 425 19.43 0.86 -24.66
C GLY A 425 19.77 1.94 -25.70
N LEU A 426 19.33 1.80 -26.95
CA LEU A 426 19.58 2.81 -28.00
C LEU A 426 18.45 3.85 -28.06
N GLN A 427 17.19 3.43 -28.13
CA GLN A 427 16.01 4.32 -28.22
C GLN A 427 14.98 3.96 -27.14
N LEU A 428 15.12 4.56 -25.95
CA LEU A 428 14.15 4.39 -24.87
C LEU A 428 12.79 4.96 -25.27
N ASN A 429 11.71 4.21 -25.02
CA ASN A 429 10.33 4.64 -25.19
C ASN A 429 9.46 4.18 -24.01
N ILE A 430 8.28 4.78 -23.84
CA ILE A 430 7.23 4.27 -22.96
C ILE A 430 6.19 3.57 -23.82
N GLU A 431 5.77 2.39 -23.40
CA GLU A 431 4.74 1.57 -24.04
C GLU A 431 3.76 1.05 -22.98
N PHE A 432 2.68 0.42 -23.42
CA PHE A 432 1.63 -0.10 -22.55
C PHE A 432 1.34 -1.57 -22.82
N GLY A 433 1.08 -2.33 -21.76
CA GLY A 433 0.66 -3.73 -21.82
C GLY A 433 -0.88 -3.84 -21.77
N LEU A 434 -1.48 -4.46 -22.78
CA LEU A 434 -2.95 -4.53 -22.91
C LEU A 434 -3.59 -5.51 -21.90
N ARG A 435 -4.72 -5.06 -21.33
CA ARG A 435 -5.84 -5.83 -20.73
C ARG A 435 -5.53 -6.70 -19.51
N ALA A 436 -5.47 -6.06 -18.35
CA ALA A 436 -5.72 -6.74 -17.08
C ALA A 436 -7.24 -6.74 -16.80
N ILE A 437 -7.86 -7.92 -16.69
CA ILE A 437 -9.27 -8.06 -16.25
C ILE A 437 -9.43 -7.50 -14.81
N ASP A 438 -8.41 -7.68 -13.97
CA ASP A 438 -8.27 -6.99 -12.68
C ASP A 438 -6.94 -6.22 -12.66
N LEU A 439 -6.99 -4.96 -13.07
CA LEU A 439 -5.82 -4.06 -13.10
C LEU A 439 -5.10 -4.02 -11.76
N PHE A 440 -5.84 -3.93 -10.66
CA PHE A 440 -5.25 -3.74 -9.33
C PHE A 440 -4.59 -5.02 -8.81
N ALA A 441 -5.09 -6.20 -9.17
CA ALA A 441 -4.40 -7.47 -8.91
C ALA A 441 -3.08 -7.59 -9.69
N VAL A 442 -3.09 -7.19 -10.97
CA VAL A 442 -1.87 -7.16 -11.80
C VAL A 442 -0.84 -6.17 -11.23
N LEU A 443 -1.29 -5.01 -10.76
CA LEU A 443 -0.41 -4.01 -10.13
C LEU A 443 0.16 -4.52 -8.80
N ALA A 444 -0.64 -5.14 -7.94
CA ALA A 444 -0.16 -5.73 -6.68
C ALA A 444 0.92 -6.79 -6.96
N SER A 445 0.69 -7.64 -7.97
CA SER A 445 1.68 -8.62 -8.43
C SER A 445 2.95 -7.96 -8.98
N SER A 446 2.82 -6.88 -9.76
CA SER A 446 3.97 -6.12 -10.29
C SER A 446 4.82 -5.49 -9.18
N VAL A 447 4.19 -4.94 -8.14
CA VAL A 447 4.88 -4.42 -6.95
C VAL A 447 5.65 -5.53 -6.24
N ARG A 448 5.03 -6.71 -6.06
CA ARG A 448 5.65 -7.89 -5.45
C ARG A 448 6.84 -8.41 -6.25
N THR A 449 6.73 -8.49 -7.57
CA THR A 449 7.83 -8.89 -8.47
C THR A 449 8.99 -7.92 -8.38
N ARG A 450 8.72 -6.61 -8.46
CA ARG A 450 9.74 -5.58 -8.34
C ARG A 450 10.49 -5.65 -7.01
N MET A 451 9.77 -5.88 -5.90
CA MET A 451 10.38 -6.04 -4.57
C MET A 451 11.37 -7.22 -4.53
N SER A 452 10.99 -8.38 -5.06
CA SER A 452 11.90 -9.53 -5.10
C SER A 452 13.05 -9.37 -6.07
N ASP A 453 12.82 -8.73 -7.22
CA ASP A 453 13.91 -8.39 -8.13
C ASP A 453 14.95 -7.47 -7.48
N ASP A 454 14.50 -6.53 -6.65
CA ASP A 454 15.37 -5.69 -5.83
C ASP A 454 16.14 -6.48 -4.79
N ILE A 455 15.46 -7.30 -3.98
CA ILE A 455 16.09 -8.12 -2.93
C ILE A 455 17.13 -9.07 -3.53
N ASN A 456 16.79 -9.76 -4.63
CA ASN A 456 17.69 -10.70 -5.30
C ASN A 456 18.88 -9.99 -5.94
N GLY A 457 18.64 -8.86 -6.62
CA GLY A 457 19.68 -8.05 -7.24
C GLY A 457 20.65 -7.47 -6.21
N LEU A 458 20.11 -6.90 -5.13
CA LEU A 458 20.90 -6.31 -4.05
C LEU A 458 21.66 -7.37 -3.25
N THR A 459 21.09 -8.54 -3.04
CA THR A 459 21.81 -9.67 -2.43
C THR A 459 23.05 -10.05 -3.25
N SER A 460 22.91 -10.15 -4.57
CA SER A 460 24.03 -10.44 -5.47
C SER A 460 25.10 -9.35 -5.42
N PHE A 461 24.67 -8.10 -5.40
CA PHE A 461 25.55 -6.94 -5.23
C PHE A 461 26.29 -6.97 -3.88
N LEU A 462 25.61 -7.28 -2.77
CA LEU A 462 26.20 -7.37 -1.43
C LEU A 462 27.27 -8.45 -1.35
N LYS A 463 27.00 -9.66 -1.86
CA LYS A 463 27.97 -10.77 -1.89
C LYS A 463 29.25 -10.37 -2.64
N ASN A 464 29.11 -9.74 -3.81
CA ASN A 464 30.26 -9.25 -4.59
C ASN A 464 31.06 -8.18 -3.84
N THR A 465 30.37 -7.24 -3.21
CA THR A 465 30.97 -6.09 -2.53
C THR A 465 31.66 -6.48 -1.23
N ALA A 466 31.05 -7.37 -0.44
CA ALA A 466 31.58 -7.80 0.84
C ALA A 466 32.95 -8.49 0.74
N THR A 467 33.20 -9.23 -0.34
CA THR A 467 34.51 -9.87 -0.58
C THR A 467 35.65 -8.88 -0.80
N GLN A 468 35.34 -7.62 -1.14
CA GLN A 468 36.32 -6.56 -1.39
C GLN A 468 36.60 -5.70 -0.15
N ILE A 469 35.79 -5.84 0.90
CA ILE A 469 35.90 -5.05 2.13
C ILE A 469 36.49 -5.96 3.20
N SER A 470 37.72 -5.70 3.65
CA SER A 470 38.36 -6.47 4.73
C SER A 470 38.31 -5.78 6.10
N SER A 471 37.89 -4.52 6.14
CA SER A 471 37.87 -3.69 7.35
C SER A 471 36.60 -3.83 8.21
N TYR A 472 35.56 -4.47 7.69
CA TYR A 472 34.27 -4.58 8.38
C TYR A 472 34.30 -5.71 9.42
N THR A 473 33.74 -5.43 10.59
CA THR A 473 33.40 -6.43 11.60
C THR A 473 32.13 -7.19 11.19
N SER A 474 31.84 -8.32 11.84
CA SER A 474 30.59 -9.07 11.60
C SER A 474 29.34 -8.20 11.82
N GLN A 475 29.38 -7.31 12.82
CA GLN A 475 28.31 -6.35 13.09
C GLN A 475 28.11 -5.36 11.94
N ASP A 476 29.19 -4.89 11.32
CA ASP A 476 29.13 -3.96 10.18
C ASP A 476 28.49 -4.63 8.96
N TYR A 477 28.89 -5.88 8.65
CA TYR A 477 28.26 -6.65 7.57
C TYR A 477 26.77 -6.89 7.83
N ALA A 478 26.40 -7.20 9.08
CA ALA A 478 25.02 -7.44 9.46
C ALA A 478 24.16 -6.18 9.34
N SER A 479 24.67 -5.04 9.85
CA SER A 479 23.98 -3.76 9.74
C SER A 479 23.85 -3.32 8.29
N PHE A 480 24.93 -3.41 7.51
CA PHE A 480 24.92 -3.07 6.09
C PHE A 480 23.94 -3.93 5.28
N THR A 481 23.96 -5.26 5.49
CA THR A 481 23.05 -6.19 4.82
C THR A 481 21.60 -5.90 5.18
N HIS A 482 21.32 -5.72 6.47
CA HIS A 482 19.98 -5.44 6.94
C HIS A 482 19.44 -4.15 6.33
N SER A 483 20.19 -3.04 6.39
CA SER A 483 19.72 -1.76 5.87
C SER A 483 19.50 -1.78 4.36
N VAL A 484 20.38 -2.43 3.59
CA VAL A 484 20.21 -2.53 2.12
C VAL A 484 19.00 -3.38 1.75
N LEU A 485 18.85 -4.57 2.34
CA LEU A 485 17.74 -5.48 2.00
C LEU A 485 16.41 -5.03 2.60
N ASP A 486 16.41 -4.40 3.78
CA ASP A 486 15.19 -3.84 4.34
C ASP A 486 14.71 -2.68 3.47
N GLN A 487 15.61 -1.78 3.04
CA GLN A 487 15.24 -0.68 2.16
C GLN A 487 14.78 -1.14 0.75
N ALA A 488 15.23 -2.31 0.30
CA ALA A 488 14.72 -2.98 -0.90
C ALA A 488 13.24 -3.39 -0.78
N SER A 489 12.80 -3.68 0.45
CA SER A 489 11.41 -4.02 0.78
C SER A 489 10.49 -2.80 0.91
N ASP A 490 11.01 -1.57 0.82
CA ASP A 490 10.20 -0.36 0.90
C ASP A 490 9.41 -0.14 -0.40
N ILE A 491 8.15 -0.56 -0.39
CA ILE A 491 7.21 -0.44 -1.50
C ILE A 491 6.13 0.61 -1.27
N ARG A 492 6.20 1.39 -0.18
CA ARG A 492 5.15 2.36 0.21
C ARG A 492 4.84 3.35 -0.90
N LEU A 493 5.86 3.91 -1.52
CA LEU A 493 5.73 4.87 -2.63
C LEU A 493 5.00 4.29 -3.85
N LEU A 494 5.13 2.99 -4.10
CA LEU A 494 4.50 2.30 -5.24
C LEU A 494 3.00 2.09 -5.00
N ILE A 495 2.59 2.03 -3.73
CA ILE A 495 1.21 1.81 -3.30
C ILE A 495 0.51 3.16 -3.14
N ASN A 496 0.92 3.94 -2.15
CA ASN A 496 0.39 5.28 -1.86
C ASN A 496 1.48 6.16 -1.20
N PRO A 497 1.87 7.30 -1.81
CA PRO A 497 2.84 8.24 -1.24
C PRO A 497 2.51 8.71 0.18
N GLU A 498 1.23 8.77 0.57
CA GLU A 498 0.82 9.16 1.92
C GLU A 498 1.32 8.18 3.00
N LEU A 499 1.63 6.93 2.64
CA LEU A 499 2.24 5.95 3.55
C LEU A 499 3.67 6.34 3.97
N LEU A 500 4.30 7.31 3.28
CA LEU A 500 5.62 7.83 3.64
C LEU A 500 5.55 8.78 4.85
N GLU A 501 4.39 9.35 5.17
CA GLU A 501 4.20 10.28 6.29
C GLU A 501 4.11 9.56 7.66
N GLY A 502 3.82 8.26 7.65
CA GLY A 502 3.65 7.47 8.85
C GLY A 502 4.96 7.03 9.52
N ALA A 503 4.87 6.74 10.83
CA ALA A 503 6.00 6.27 11.61
C ALA A 503 6.52 4.91 11.11
N ILE A 504 7.83 4.81 10.92
CA ILE A 504 8.47 3.65 10.28
C ILE A 504 8.94 2.56 11.24
N ASN A 505 8.82 2.73 12.57
CA ASN A 505 9.18 1.72 13.59
C ASN A 505 10.50 0.96 13.31
N ASN A 506 11.57 1.68 12.96
CA ASN A 506 12.90 1.14 12.58
C ASN A 506 12.97 0.33 11.27
N ARG A 507 11.93 0.35 10.43
CA ARG A 507 11.93 -0.19 9.07
C ARG A 507 12.39 0.84 8.06
N TRP A 508 12.90 0.36 6.93
CA TRP A 508 13.25 1.11 5.72
C TRP A 508 14.25 2.25 5.99
N SER A 509 15.09 2.06 7.00
CA SER A 509 16.17 2.98 7.32
C SER A 509 17.36 2.67 6.42
N SER A 510 17.83 3.68 5.68
CA SER A 510 19.09 3.60 4.94
C SER A 510 20.33 3.72 5.84
N ARG A 511 20.12 3.90 7.15
CA ARG A 511 21.20 4.03 8.13
C ARG A 511 21.70 2.65 8.51
N PHE A 512 23.00 2.43 8.43
CA PHE A 512 23.69 1.29 9.03
C PHE A 512 24.83 1.80 9.92
N SER A 513 25.22 1.01 10.91
CA SER A 513 26.30 1.31 11.83
C SER A 513 27.60 0.69 11.35
N ILE A 514 28.71 1.42 11.52
CA ILE A 514 30.08 0.89 11.38
C ILE A 514 30.80 1.06 12.71
N GLY A 515 31.37 -0.02 13.26
CA GLY A 515 32.13 -0.07 14.52
C GLY A 515 31.29 0.01 15.80
N GLU A 516 31.96 0.12 16.95
CA GLU A 516 31.32 0.29 18.28
C GLU A 516 30.72 1.69 18.49
N THR A 517 30.96 2.63 17.57
CA THR A 517 30.36 3.96 17.63
C THR A 517 28.92 3.88 17.12
N ALA A 518 27.96 4.01 18.03
CA ALA A 518 26.53 4.14 17.76
C ALA A 518 26.12 5.41 16.95
N PHE A 519 27.05 6.00 16.18
CA PHE A 519 26.84 7.22 15.41
C PHE A 519 27.33 7.06 13.97
N GLU A 520 26.40 7.36 13.08
CA GLU A 520 26.54 7.84 11.70
C GLU A 520 27.74 7.33 10.89
N THR A 521 27.44 6.40 9.98
CA THR A 521 28.32 6.14 8.83
C THR A 521 28.38 7.39 7.94
N PRO A 522 29.58 7.95 7.67
CA PRO A 522 29.73 9.07 6.75
C PRO A 522 29.22 8.71 5.35
N THR A 523 28.60 9.68 4.67
CA THR A 523 28.03 9.53 3.31
C THR A 523 29.04 8.97 2.30
N GLU A 524 30.33 9.15 2.56
CA GLU A 524 31.48 8.68 1.77
C GLU A 524 31.62 7.15 1.71
N ALA A 525 31.24 6.40 2.75
CA ALA A 525 31.27 4.93 2.70
C ALA A 525 30.15 4.36 1.81
N ILE A 526 28.98 4.99 1.83
CA ILE A 526 27.85 4.68 0.92
C ILE A 526 28.23 5.02 -0.54
N GLU A 527 29.02 6.08 -0.74
CA GLU A 527 29.53 6.51 -2.05
C GLU A 527 30.54 5.52 -2.65
N GLN A 528 31.43 4.95 -1.83
CA GLN A 528 32.38 3.93 -2.29
C GLN A 528 31.69 2.61 -2.67
N LEU A 529 30.55 2.30 -2.05
CA LEU A 529 29.80 1.08 -2.30
C LEU A 529 28.94 1.14 -3.57
N LYS A 530 28.77 2.30 -4.23
CA LYS A 530 27.87 2.45 -5.40
C LYS A 530 26.45 1.91 -5.15
N VAL A 531 25.97 1.91 -3.90
CA VAL A 531 24.58 1.55 -3.60
C VAL A 531 23.69 2.60 -4.29
N PRO A 532 22.70 2.22 -5.12
CA PRO A 532 21.89 3.18 -5.84
C PRO A 532 21.21 4.15 -4.88
N LEU A 533 21.61 5.40 -4.99
CA LEU A 533 21.19 6.53 -4.15
C LEU A 533 19.70 6.84 -4.18
N SER A 534 18.93 6.10 -4.99
CA SER A 534 17.47 5.97 -4.84
C SER A 534 17.04 5.65 -3.41
N LEU A 535 17.93 5.01 -2.61
CA LEU A 535 17.66 4.48 -1.28
C LEU A 535 17.96 5.45 -0.12
N GLY A 536 18.63 6.59 -0.37
CA GLY A 536 19.37 7.32 0.67
C GLY A 536 18.80 8.64 1.20
N LYS A 537 17.69 9.17 0.66
CA LYS A 537 17.05 10.38 1.21
C LYS A 537 15.53 10.33 1.07
N LEU A 538 14.86 10.19 2.20
CA LEU A 538 13.68 11.01 2.55
C LEU A 538 14.14 11.93 3.69
#